data_AF-A0A938GP77-F1
#
_entry.id   AF-A0A938GP77-F1
#
_cell.length_a   1.000
_cell.length_b   1.000
_cell.length_c   1.000
_cell.angle_alpha   90.00
_cell.angle_beta   90.00
_cell.angle_gamma   90.00
#
_symmetry.space_group_name_H-M   'P 1'
#
loop_
_entity.id
_entity.type
_entity.pdbx_description
1 polymer ?
#
loop_
_entity_poly.entity_id
_entity_poly.type
_entity_poly.pdbx_seq_one_letter_code
_entity_poly.pdbx_strand_id
1 'polypeptide(L)' 'LMTGILATEKANPLVAGLKDGLLMAQIKAIVVTLLLSVVATAVIGYIVKAITGLRPSEEVETSGLDLAEHGEEGYHG' A
#
# COMPACT_ATOMS: atom_id res chain seq x y z
N LEU A 1 -5.82 8.93 -11.80
CA LEU A 1 -6.74 10.07 -12.09
C LEU A 1 -6.23 10.97 -13.20
N MET A 2 -5.01 11.53 -13.11
CA MET A 2 -4.48 12.43 -14.16
C MET A 2 -4.48 11.81 -15.56
N THR A 3 -4.24 10.51 -15.68
CA THR A 3 -4.37 9.77 -16.94
C THR A 3 -5.76 9.88 -17.57
N GLY A 4 -6.82 9.92 -16.76
CA GLY A 4 -8.19 10.11 -17.27
C GLY A 4 -8.48 11.52 -17.78
N ILE A 5 -7.67 12.52 -17.39
CA ILE A 5 -7.86 13.93 -17.76
C ILE A 5 -6.93 14.31 -18.93
N LEU A 6 -5.69 13.84 -18.90
CA LEU A 6 -4.63 14.27 -19.80
C LEU A 6 -4.40 13.33 -20.98
N ALA A 7 -5.02 12.15 -20.99
CA ALA A 7 -4.86 11.22 -22.10
C ALA A 7 -5.34 11.84 -23.42
N THR A 8 -4.49 11.73 -24.44
CA THR A 8 -4.72 12.31 -25.76
C THR A 8 -4.40 11.31 -26.84
N GLU A 9 -5.25 11.31 -27.87
CA GLU A 9 -5.17 10.44 -29.04
C GLU A 9 -3.91 10.71 -29.86
N LYS A 10 -3.42 11.96 -29.80
CA LYS A 10 -2.17 12.37 -30.45
C LYS A 10 -0.95 11.63 -29.90
N ALA A 11 -0.99 11.24 -28.64
CA ALA A 11 0.07 10.46 -27.99
C ALA A 11 -0.18 8.95 -28.13
N ASN A 12 -1.45 8.52 -28.10
CA ASN A 12 -1.83 7.14 -28.33
C ASN A 12 -3.21 7.06 -29.02
N PRO A 13 -3.28 6.64 -30.30
CA PRO A 13 -4.54 6.57 -31.06
C PRO A 13 -5.62 5.68 -30.42
N LEU A 14 -5.22 4.69 -29.60
CA LEU A 14 -6.16 3.79 -28.91
C LEU A 14 -7.03 4.51 -27.87
N VAL A 15 -6.65 5.72 -27.46
CA VAL A 15 -7.43 6.53 -26.51
C VAL A 15 -8.71 7.09 -27.14
N ALA A 16 -8.79 7.18 -28.47
CA ALA A 16 -9.87 7.91 -29.16
C ALA A 16 -11.26 7.39 -28.84
N GLY A 17 -11.43 6.07 -28.89
CA GLY A 17 -12.70 5.43 -28.53
C GLY A 17 -12.93 5.27 -27.03
N LEU A 18 -11.94 5.57 -26.18
CA LEU A 18 -11.97 5.29 -24.75
C LEU A 18 -12.10 6.57 -23.90
N LYS A 19 -11.85 7.74 -24.48
CA LYS A 19 -11.66 9.00 -23.76
C LYS A 19 -12.88 9.41 -22.92
N ASP A 20 -14.09 9.29 -23.46
CA ASP A 20 -15.33 9.71 -22.79
C ASP A 20 -15.62 8.92 -21.50
N GLY A 21 -15.16 7.67 -21.40
CA GLY A 21 -15.33 6.82 -20.22
C GLY A 21 -14.10 6.70 -19.33
N LEU A 22 -12.94 7.23 -19.77
CA LEU A 22 -11.64 6.91 -19.18
C LEU A 22 -11.51 7.38 -17.73
N LEU A 23 -11.97 8.60 -17.42
CA LEU A 23 -11.91 9.13 -16.06
C LEU A 23 -12.72 8.26 -15.08
N MET A 24 -13.90 7.81 -15.50
CA MET A 24 -14.76 7.00 -14.64
C MET A 24 -14.23 5.57 -14.49
N ALA A 25 -13.62 5.01 -15.54
CA ALA A 25 -12.88 3.75 -15.46
C ALA A 25 -11.70 3.84 -14.48
N GLN A 26 -10.95 4.95 -14.50
CA GLN A 26 -9.84 5.21 -13.57
C GLN A 26 -10.32 5.31 -12.12
N ILE A 27 -11.44 5.98 -11.85
CA ILE A 27 -12.04 6.03 -10.50
C ILE A 27 -12.42 4.63 -10.02
N LYS A 28 -13.12 3.85 -10.86
CA LYS A 28 -13.50 2.47 -10.52
C LYS A 28 -12.27 1.60 -10.22
N ALA A 29 -11.23 1.69 -11.05
CA ALA A 29 -9.99 0.96 -10.84
C ALA A 29 -9.35 1.33 -9.48
N ILE A 30 -9.25 2.62 -9.17
CA ILE A 30 -8.70 3.08 -7.88
C ILE A 30 -9.51 2.53 -6.72
N VAL A 31 -10.85 2.66 -6.74
CA VAL A 31 -11.72 2.18 -5.67
C VAL A 31 -11.54 0.67 -5.45
N VAL A 32 -11.54 -0.12 -6.52
CA VAL A 32 -11.33 -1.58 -6.43
C VAL A 32 -9.96 -1.90 -5.85
N THR A 33 -8.90 -1.23 -6.32
CA THR A 33 -7.55 -1.47 -5.79
C THR A 33 -7.41 -1.06 -4.33
N LEU A 34 -8.00 0.06 -3.90
CA LEU A 34 -7.96 0.50 -2.51
C LEU A 34 -8.72 -0.47 -1.61
N LEU A 35 -9.93 -0.87 -2.01
CA LEU A 35 -10.71 -1.84 -1.24
C LEU A 35 -9.97 -3.18 -1.13
N LEU A 36 -9.45 -3.70 -2.24
CA LEU A 36 -8.70 -4.95 -2.23
C LEU A 36 -7.46 -4.83 -1.35
N SER A 37 -6.61 -3.82 -1.57
CA SER A 37 -5.36 -3.67 -0.83
C SER A 37 -5.60 -3.45 0.65
N VAL A 38 -6.52 -2.56 1.04
CA VAL A 38 -6.79 -2.26 2.45
C VAL A 38 -7.43 -3.46 3.15
N VAL A 39 -8.48 -4.05 2.57
CA VAL A 39 -9.20 -5.16 3.20
C VAL A 39 -8.33 -6.40 3.26
N ALA A 40 -7.69 -6.79 2.16
CA ALA A 40 -6.83 -7.98 2.14
C ALA A 40 -5.65 -7.81 3.10
N THR A 41 -4.98 -6.65 3.10
CA THR A 41 -3.86 -6.41 4.02
C THR A 41 -4.33 -6.39 5.47
N ALA A 42 -5.49 -5.80 5.78
CA ALA A 42 -6.03 -5.82 7.13
C ALA A 42 -6.34 -7.24 7.59
N VAL A 43 -7.01 -8.05 6.76
CA VAL A 43 -7.31 -9.45 7.06
C VAL A 43 -6.04 -10.26 7.31
N ILE A 44 -5.06 -10.17 6.41
CA ILE A 44 -3.77 -10.84 6.56
C ILE A 44 -3.06 -10.36 7.83
N GLY A 45 -3.03 -9.05 8.07
CA GLY A 45 -2.41 -8.45 9.25
C GLY A 45 -3.03 -8.95 10.56
N TYR A 46 -4.37 -9.06 10.64
CA TYR A 46 -5.04 -9.60 11.82
C TYR A 46 -4.80 -11.11 12.00
N ILE A 47 -4.75 -11.87 10.90
CA ILE A 47 -4.40 -13.30 10.95
C ILE A 47 -2.98 -13.48 11.49
N VAL A 48 -2.01 -12.76 10.95
CA VAL A 48 -0.60 -12.79 11.42
C VAL A 48 -0.52 -12.35 12.88
N LYS A 49 -1.20 -11.25 13.23
CA LYS A 49 -1.26 -10.77 14.63
C LYS A 49 -1.79 -11.83 15.59
N ALA A 50 -2.78 -12.62 15.19
CA ALA A 50 -3.36 -13.67 16.02
C ALA A 50 -2.48 -14.91 16.16
N ILE A 51 -1.68 -15.24 15.13
CA ILE A 51 -0.88 -16.47 15.09
C ILE A 51 0.52 -16.25 15.67
N THR A 52 1.23 -15.21 15.24
CA THR A 52 2.64 -14.99 15.60
C THR A 52 2.84 -13.79 16.53
N GLY A 53 1.88 -12.87 16.55
CA GLY A 53 2.13 -11.50 17.00
C GLY A 53 2.78 -10.67 15.87
N LEU A 54 2.23 -9.49 15.60
CA LEU A 54 2.66 -8.61 14.49
C LEU A 54 3.54 -7.44 14.96
N ARG A 55 3.41 -7.02 16.22
CA ARG A 55 4.13 -5.88 16.80
C ARG A 55 4.80 -6.33 18.11
N PRO A 56 6.08 -5.94 18.35
CA PRO A 56 6.76 -6.12 19.63
C PRO A 56 6.01 -5.45 20.79
N SER A 57 6.40 -5.76 22.03
CA SER A 57 5.91 -5.04 23.21
C SER A 57 6.43 -3.59 23.23
N GLU A 58 5.71 -2.69 23.89
CA GLU A 58 6.11 -1.27 23.99
C GLU A 58 7.47 -1.08 24.66
N GLU A 59 7.81 -1.95 25.62
CA GLU A 59 9.12 -1.95 26.28
C GLU A 59 10.24 -2.26 25.28
N VAL A 60 10.09 -3.33 24.50
CA VAL A 60 11.05 -3.74 23.45
C VAL A 60 11.18 -2.68 22.36
N GLU A 61 10.05 -2.09 21.94
CA GLU A 61 10.04 -1.05 20.92
C GLU A 61 10.74 0.23 21.41
N THR A 62 10.67 0.54 22.71
CA THR A 62 11.33 1.69 23.33
C THR A 62 12.81 1.44 23.61
N SER A 63 13.19 0.23 24.04
CA SER A 63 14.60 -0.13 24.29
C SER A 63 15.42 -0.26 23.02
N GLY A 64 14.76 -0.43 21.86
CA GLY A 64 15.38 -0.58 20.56
C GLY A 64 15.32 -2.02 20.07
N LEU A 65 14.88 -2.17 18.81
CA LEU A 65 14.73 -3.48 18.18
C LEU A 65 16.07 -4.15 17.90
N ASP A 66 17.09 -3.35 17.59
CA ASP A 66 18.45 -3.84 17.35
C ASP A 66 19.01 -4.55 18.58
N LEU A 67 18.80 -3.99 19.78
CA LEU A 67 19.23 -4.62 21.03
C LEU A 67 18.39 -5.88 21.35
N ALA A 68 17.08 -5.81 21.16
CA ALA A 68 16.16 -6.87 21.56
C ALA A 68 16.16 -8.10 20.62
N GLU A 69 16.27 -7.88 19.31
CA GLU A 69 16.18 -8.93 18.27
C GLU A 69 17.54 -9.30 17.68
N HIS A 70 18.51 -8.38 17.69
CA HIS A 70 19.82 -8.57 17.08
C HIS A 70 20.99 -8.54 18.09
N GLY A 71 20.77 -8.11 19.33
CA GLY A 71 21.81 -8.01 20.36
C GLY A 71 22.88 -6.95 20.05
N GLU A 72 22.54 -6.01 19.17
CA GLU A 72 23.45 -4.97 18.67
C GLU A 72 22.95 -3.59 19.09
N GLU A 73 23.86 -2.70 19.49
CA GLU A 73 23.56 -1.27 19.60
C GLU A 73 24.03 -0.59 18.31
N GLY A 74 23.09 0.00 17.56
CA GLY A 74 23.38 0.65 16.27
C GLY A 74 24.38 1.82 16.36
N TYR A 75 24.56 2.38 17.56
CA TYR A 75 25.59 3.38 17.86
C TYR A 75 26.13 3.16 19.27
N HIS A 76 27.45 2.91 19.39
CA HIS A 76 28.15 3.04 20.66
C HIS A 76 28.35 4.54 20.94
N GLY A 77 27.62 5.05 21.93
CA GLY A 77 27.92 6.35 22.55
C GLY A 77 29.12 6.26 23.48
#